data_AF-A0A7I7P9V0-F1
#
_entry.id   AF-A0A7I7P9V0-F1
#
_cell.length_a   1.000
_cell.length_b   1.000
_cell.length_c   1.000
_cell.angle_alpha   90.00
_cell.angle_beta   90.00
_cell.angle_gamma   90.00
#
_symmetry.space_group_name_H-M   'P 1'
#
loop_
_entity.id
_entity.type
_entity.pdbx_description
1 polymer ?
#
loop_
_entity_poly.entity_id
_entity_poly.type
_entity_poly.pdbx_seq_one_letter_code
_entity_poly.pdbx_strand_id
1 'polypeptide(L)' 'MAGRGSDRHALIEPYLATVQAPNAKPGKGTFNRPWAQLTPGQQAAVIVAVQAAADDQCG' A
#
# COMPACT_ATOMS: atom_id res chain seq x y z
N MET A 1 -4.48 10.44 -24.59
CA MET A 1 -5.10 10.02 -23.32
C MET A 1 -3.96 9.90 -22.31
N ALA A 2 -3.75 10.89 -21.45
CA ALA A 2 -2.79 10.77 -20.36
C ALA A 2 -3.37 9.75 -19.37
N GLY A 3 -2.64 8.66 -19.16
CA GLY A 3 -3.15 7.44 -18.54
C GLY A 3 -3.38 7.60 -17.05
N ARG A 4 -4.60 7.30 -16.61
CA ARG A 4 -4.97 7.16 -15.19
C ARG A 4 -4.04 6.22 -14.39
N GLY A 5 -3.29 5.36 -15.07
CA GLY A 5 -2.26 4.49 -14.47
C GLY A 5 -1.01 5.25 -14.01
N SER A 6 -0.53 6.25 -14.77
CA SER A 6 0.68 7.00 -14.40
C SER A 6 0.47 7.85 -13.13
N ASP A 7 -0.74 8.39 -12.95
CA ASP A 7 -1.10 9.19 -11.79
C ASP A 7 -1.22 8.34 -10.51
N ARG A 8 -1.69 7.09 -10.62
CA ARG A 8 -1.84 6.19 -9.46
C ARG A 8 -0.52 5.64 -8.97
N HIS A 9 0.42 5.36 -9.87
CA HIS A 9 1.79 4.97 -9.49
C HIS A 9 2.50 6.07 -8.68
N ALA A 10 2.23 7.35 -8.98
CA ALA A 10 2.74 8.47 -8.20
C ALA A 10 2.18 8.52 -6.75
N LEU A 11 1.07 7.81 -6.48
CA LEU A 11 0.46 7.74 -5.15
C LEU A 11 1.00 6.59 -4.29
N ILE A 12 1.79 5.67 -4.86
CA ILE A 12 2.31 4.49 -4.14
C ILE A 12 3.17 4.92 -2.95
N GLU A 13 4.25 5.68 -3.19
CA GLU A 13 5.18 6.09 -2.14
C GLU A 13 4.53 6.98 -1.06
N PRO A 14 3.73 8.01 -1.41
CA PRO A 14 2.96 8.76 -0.42
C PRO A 14 2.04 7.88 0.42
N TYR A 15 1.33 6.93 -0.20
CA TYR A 15 0.44 6.01 0.51
C TYR A 15 1.24 5.10 1.45
N LEU A 16 2.32 4.47 0.98
CA LEU A 16 3.16 3.62 1.81
C LEU A 16 3.74 4.39 2.99
N ALA A 17 4.17 5.64 2.81
CA ALA A 17 4.63 6.48 3.92
C ALA A 17 3.54 6.66 5.01
N THR A 18 2.27 6.84 4.62
CA THR A 18 1.16 6.95 5.61
C THR A 18 0.88 5.64 6.33
N VAL A 19 1.01 4.50 5.64
CA VAL A 19 0.77 3.16 6.18
C VAL A 19 1.90 2.73 7.13
N GLN A 20 3.13 3.13 6.82
CA GLN A 20 4.33 2.79 7.57
C GLN A 20 4.60 3.75 8.74
N ALA A 21 3.83 4.84 8.85
CA ALA A 21 3.99 5.80 9.93
C ALA A 21 3.76 5.16 11.31
N PRO A 22 4.49 5.57 12.37
CA PRO A 22 4.37 4.98 13.70
C PRO A 22 2.97 5.10 14.32
N ASN A 23 2.21 6.13 13.92
CA ASN A 23 0.85 6.42 14.36
C ASN A 23 -0.22 6.01 13.33
N ALA A 24 0.15 5.29 12.28
CA ALA A 24 -0.78 4.82 11.27
C ALA A 24 -1.84 3.91 11.91
N LYS A 25 -3.11 4.18 11.61
CA LYS A 25 -4.20 3.33 12.09
C LYS A 25 -4.17 1.98 11.34
N PRO A 26 -4.18 0.85 12.05
CA PRO A 26 -4.31 -0.45 11.42
C PRO A 26 -5.57 -0.55 10.57
N GLY A 27 -5.48 -1.18 9.40
CA GLY A 27 -6.62 -1.39 8.51
C GLY A 27 -6.57 -2.75 7.83
N LYS A 28 -7.58 -3.06 7.02
CA LYS A 28 -7.62 -4.33 6.27
C LYS A 28 -6.40 -4.52 5.37
N GLY A 29 -5.90 -3.42 4.79
CA GLY A 29 -4.66 -3.40 4.00
C GLY A 29 -3.38 -3.66 4.79
N THR A 30 -3.43 -3.65 6.12
CA THR A 30 -2.30 -4.02 7.01
C THR A 30 -2.66 -5.18 7.93
N PHE A 31 -3.53 -6.10 7.49
CA PHE A 31 -3.96 -7.25 8.28
C PHE A 31 -4.58 -6.88 9.65
N ASN A 32 -5.17 -5.68 9.76
CA ASN A 32 -5.67 -5.07 10.99
C ASN A 32 -4.61 -4.95 12.10
N ARG A 33 -3.33 -4.89 11.72
CA ARG A 33 -2.19 -4.70 12.63
C ARG A 33 -1.39 -3.46 12.24
N PRO A 34 -0.74 -2.78 13.20
CA PRO A 34 0.16 -1.68 12.88
C PRO A 34 1.37 -2.23 12.11
N TRP A 35 1.95 -1.40 11.24
CA TRP A 35 3.07 -1.80 10.37
C TRP A 35 4.24 -2.44 11.12
N ALA A 36 4.57 -1.90 12.29
CA ALA A 36 5.64 -2.39 13.15
C ALA A 36 5.42 -3.81 13.71
N GLN A 37 4.19 -4.35 13.64
CA GLN A 37 3.85 -5.69 14.10
C GLN A 37 3.68 -6.71 12.97
N LEU A 38 3.83 -6.28 11.70
CA LEU A 38 3.77 -7.18 10.56
C LEU A 38 5.07 -7.98 10.43
N THR A 39 4.96 -9.23 9.99
CA THR A 39 6.15 -9.99 9.59
C THR A 39 6.73 -9.42 8.29
N PRO A 40 8.01 -9.67 7.97
CA PRO A 40 8.59 -9.22 6.70
C PRO A 40 7.79 -9.68 5.48
N GLY A 41 7.26 -10.91 5.50
CA GLY A 41 6.40 -11.43 4.44
C GLY A 41 5.07 -10.68 4.32
N GLN A 42 4.48 -10.27 5.44
CA GLN A 42 3.27 -9.45 5.43
C GLN A 42 3.54 -8.04 4.92
N GLN A 43 4.65 -7.41 5.33
CA GLN A 43 5.05 -6.10 4.82
C GLN A 43 5.24 -6.12 3.30
N ALA A 44 5.94 -7.13 2.78
CA ALA A 44 6.10 -7.32 1.33
C ALA A 44 4.75 -7.50 0.64
N ALA A 45 3.83 -8.28 1.20
CA ALA A 45 2.50 -8.48 0.63
C ALA A 45 1.70 -7.16 0.54
N VAL A 46 1.79 -6.27 1.54
CA VAL A 46 1.14 -4.95 1.48
C VAL A 46 1.71 -4.12 0.33
N ILE A 47 3.04 -4.06 0.18
CA ILE A 47 3.70 -3.29 -0.88
C ILE A 47 3.28 -3.79 -2.27
N VAL A 48 3.30 -5.12 -2.48
CA VAL A 48 2.86 -5.73 -3.74
C VAL A 48 1.38 -5.45 -4.01
N ALA A 49 0.52 -5.49 -2.99
CA ALA A 49 -0.89 -5.17 -3.15
C ALA A 49 -1.12 -3.70 -3.56
N VAL A 50 -0.34 -2.76 -3.02
CA VAL A 50 -0.42 -1.34 -3.40
C VAL A 50 0.03 -1.12 -4.84
N GLN A 51 1.09 -1.81 -5.28
CA GLN A 51 1.55 -1.78 -6.67
C GLN A 51 0.47 -2.35 -7.61
N ALA A 52 -0.08 -3.52 -7.29
CA ALA A 52 -1.16 -4.14 -8.07
C ALA A 52 -2.42 -3.26 -8.15
N ALA A 53 -2.76 -2.54 -7.07
CA ALA A 53 -3.86 -1.59 -7.07
C ALA A 53 -3.60 -0.37 -7.97
N ALA A 54 -2.35 0.11 -8.02
CA ALA A 54 -1.95 1.18 -8.95
C ALA A 54 -2.02 0.71 -10.41
N ASP A 55 -1.74 -0.57 -10.66
CA ASP A 55 -1.88 -1.23 -11.96
C ASP A 55 -3.33 -1.58 -12.36
N ASP A 56 -4.34 -1.20 -11.56
CA ASP A 56 -5.77 -1.52 -11.79
C ASP A 56 -6.05 -3.04 -11.80
N GLN A 57 -5.20 -3.85 -11.15
CA GLN A 57 -5.34 -5.31 -11.09
C GLN A 57 -6.22 -5.78 -9.91
N CYS A 58 -6.72 -4.85 -9.11
CA CYS A 58 -7.69 -5.10 -8.05
C CYS A 58 -9.10 -4.82 -8.59
N GLY A 59 -9.75 -5.87 -9.13
CA GLY A 59 -11.13 -5.84 -9.65
C GLY A 59 -12.22 -6.03 -8.59
#